data_AF-A0A9X3WV98-F1
#
_entry.id   AF-A0A9X3WV98-F1
#
_cell.length_a   1.000
_cell.length_b   1.000
_cell.length_c   1.000
_cell.angle_alpha   90.00
_cell.angle_beta   90.00
_cell.angle_gamma   90.00
#
_symmetry.space_group_name_H-M   'P 1'
#
loop_
_entity.id
_entity.type
_entity.pdbx_description
1 polymer ?
#
loop_
_entity_poly.entity_id
_entity_poly.type
_entity_poly.pdbx_seq_one_letter_code
_entity_poly.pdbx_strand_id
1 'polypeptide(L)'
;FKTPEGKEIEIPNLHFPYGQEKVKSAIATQNQCKNKKKDGQPIAWSIEDHGNYYIFKCILTEKDKKYRNFSKSDGVIGIDCNVDHFAISNINGKGQLVSSWAQTFNIFGKTSGQITKIIEAEAIQLVNVAEKLKKPIAMEKLDTTTSKASHPYGNKKANLRLSMFAYNKMTTAIKARAEKIGIV
;
A
#
# COMPACT_ATOMS: atom_id res chain seq x y z
N PHE A 1 2.64 20.60 23.09
CA PHE A 1 2.95 19.23 23.57
C PHE A 1 3.90 19.35 24.76
N LYS A 2 3.99 18.34 25.63
CA LYS A 2 4.97 18.33 26.73
C LYS A 2 6.19 17.52 26.33
N THR A 3 7.39 18.05 26.54
CA THR A 3 8.63 17.28 26.41
C THR A 3 8.70 16.21 27.50
N PRO A 4 9.61 15.22 27.40
CA PRO A 4 9.89 14.28 28.49
C PRO A 4 10.24 14.98 29.82
N GLU A 5 10.77 16.21 29.74
CA GLU A 5 11.11 17.08 30.87
C GLU A 5 9.91 17.88 31.42
N GLY A 6 8.70 17.67 30.89
CA GLY A 6 7.46 18.32 31.33
C GLY A 6 7.25 19.74 30.80
N LYS A 7 8.15 20.26 29.95
CA LYS A 7 8.04 21.60 29.39
C LYS A 7 6.99 21.63 28.28
N GLU A 8 6.03 22.55 28.39
CA GLU A 8 5.06 22.79 27.32
C GLU A 8 5.72 23.56 26.18
N ILE A 9 5.63 22.99 24.98
CA ILE A 9 6.09 23.59 23.74
C ILE A 9 4.87 23.77 22.83
N GLU A 10 4.69 25.00 22.37
CA GLU A 10 3.78 25.35 21.29
C GLU A 10 4.53 25.32 19.97
N ILE A 11 3.92 24.70 18.95
CA ILE A 11 4.44 24.72 17.58
C ILE A 11 3.43 25.47 16.73
N PRO A 12 3.62 26.78 16.54
CA PRO A 12 2.75 27.55 15.67
C PRO A 12 2.92 27.05 14.23
N ASN A 13 1.81 27.03 13.48
CA ASN A 13 1.78 26.73 12.05
C ASN A 13 2.27 25.32 11.65
N LEU A 14 2.02 24.30 12.48
CA LEU A 14 2.25 22.91 12.08
C LEU A 14 1.45 22.58 10.81
N HIS A 15 2.17 22.34 9.72
CA HIS A 15 1.61 22.07 8.40
C HIS A 15 2.10 20.72 7.87
N PHE A 16 1.17 19.91 7.38
CA PHE A 16 1.43 18.62 6.75
C PHE A 16 1.40 18.79 5.22
N PRO A 17 2.54 18.72 4.51
CA PRO A 17 2.58 18.88 3.05
C PRO A 17 1.64 17.92 2.31
N TYR A 18 1.40 16.74 2.89
CA TYR A 18 0.43 15.77 2.41
C TYR A 18 -0.71 15.57 3.41
N GLY A 19 -1.94 15.69 2.93
CA GLY A 19 -3.13 15.38 3.73
C GLY A 19 -3.56 16.46 4.71
N GLN A 20 -3.03 17.69 4.64
CA GLN A 20 -3.46 18.81 5.50
C GLN A 20 -4.98 18.99 5.51
N GLU A 21 -5.62 18.95 4.35
CA GLU A 21 -7.08 19.12 4.25
C GLU A 21 -7.84 17.96 4.91
N LYS A 22 -7.31 16.73 4.87
CA LYS A 22 -7.89 15.60 5.61
C LYS A 22 -7.81 15.84 7.12
N VAL A 23 -6.67 16.34 7.61
CA VAL A 23 -6.48 16.67 9.03
C VAL A 23 -7.45 17.76 9.48
N LYS A 24 -7.54 18.87 8.72
CA LYS A 24 -8.50 19.96 8.99
C LYS A 24 -9.94 19.45 9.00
N SER A 25 -10.32 18.67 7.98
CA SER A 25 -11.67 18.10 7.87
C SER A 25 -12.00 17.17 9.05
N ALA A 26 -11.05 16.34 9.49
CA ALA A 26 -11.25 15.45 10.62
C ALA A 26 -11.44 16.24 11.93
N ILE A 27 -10.59 17.24 12.19
CA ILE A 27 -10.71 18.12 13.36
C ILE A 27 -12.05 18.86 13.36
N ALA A 28 -12.43 19.45 12.22
CA ALA A 28 -13.71 20.16 12.08
C ALA A 28 -14.91 19.22 12.35
N THR A 29 -14.89 18.02 11.76
CA THR A 29 -15.94 17.00 11.98
C THR A 29 -16.02 16.62 13.46
N GLN A 30 -14.88 16.38 14.10
CA GLN A 30 -14.83 15.97 15.51
C GLN A 30 -15.29 17.09 16.45
N ASN A 31 -15.00 18.35 16.13
CA ASN A 31 -15.46 19.51 16.89
C ASN A 31 -16.98 19.73 16.75
N GLN A 32 -17.55 19.49 15.57
CA GLN A 32 -18.98 19.63 15.31
C GLN A 32 -19.80 18.41 15.77
N CYS A 33 -19.16 17.29 16.08
CA CYS A 33 -19.82 16.06 16.51
C CYS A 33 -20.46 16.21 17.89
N LYS A 34 -21.80 16.27 17.94
CA LYS A 34 -22.58 16.40 19.18
C LYS A 34 -22.48 15.17 20.08
N ASN A 35 -22.46 13.96 19.49
CA ASN A 35 -22.35 12.71 20.24
C ASN A 35 -21.05 11.97 19.93
N LYS A 36 -19.96 12.43 20.54
CA LYS A 36 -18.61 11.88 20.34
C LYS A 36 -18.46 10.41 20.74
N LYS A 37 -19.26 9.91 21.68
CA LYS A 37 -19.22 8.49 22.09
C LYS A 37 -19.75 7.56 21.01
N LYS A 38 -20.73 8.00 20.23
CA LYS A 38 -21.38 7.18 19.19
C LYS A 38 -20.76 7.41 17.81
N ASP A 39 -20.54 8.67 17.45
CA ASP A 39 -20.20 9.07 16.08
C ASP A 39 -18.82 9.74 15.97
N GLY A 40 -18.10 9.86 17.10
CA GLY A 40 -16.76 10.44 17.13
C GLY A 40 -15.74 9.51 16.47
N GLN A 41 -14.84 10.10 15.69
CA GLN A 41 -13.71 9.39 15.10
C GLN A 41 -12.41 9.81 15.81
N PRO A 42 -11.58 8.86 16.25
CA PRO A 42 -10.34 9.20 16.94
C PRO A 42 -9.37 9.87 15.97
N ILE A 43 -8.68 10.90 16.49
CA ILE A 43 -7.56 11.56 15.83
C ILE A 43 -6.38 11.38 16.77
N ALA A 44 -5.40 10.58 16.36
CA ALA A 44 -4.21 10.33 17.17
C ALA A 44 -3.04 11.17 16.65
N TRP A 45 -2.22 11.64 17.58
CA TRP A 45 -1.02 12.41 17.30
C TRP A 45 0.18 11.69 17.90
N SER A 46 1.27 11.59 17.15
CA SER A 46 2.54 11.05 17.63
C SER A 46 3.66 12.02 17.30
N ILE A 47 4.59 12.17 18.23
CA ILE A 47 5.78 13.01 18.08
C ILE A 47 6.96 12.10 18.35
N GLU A 48 7.88 12.03 17.39
CA GLU A 48 9.11 11.25 17.53
C GLU A 48 10.30 12.20 17.58
N ASP A 49 11.12 12.05 18.62
CA ASP A 49 12.36 12.78 18.80
C ASP A 49 13.52 11.99 18.16
N HIS A 50 14.22 12.59 17.21
CA HIS A 50 15.41 12.03 16.56
C HIS A 50 16.68 12.83 16.92
N GLY A 51 16.65 13.60 18.01
CA GLY A 51 17.72 14.45 18.53
C GLY A 51 17.90 15.74 17.73
N ASN A 52 18.08 15.62 16.42
CA ASN A 52 18.32 16.76 15.53
C ASN A 52 17.04 17.30 14.89
N TYR A 53 15.96 16.53 14.91
CA TYR A 53 14.67 16.88 14.34
C TYR A 53 13.54 16.10 15.00
N TYR A 54 12.32 16.60 14.83
CA TYR A 54 11.10 15.96 15.28
C TYR A 54 10.28 15.47 14.08
N ILE A 55 9.65 14.31 14.21
CA ILE A 55 8.63 13.85 13.27
C ILE A 55 7.26 13.97 13.92
N PHE A 56 6.38 14.77 13.30
CA PHE A 56 4.97 14.86 13.67
C PHE A 56 4.16 13.91 12.80
N LYS A 57 3.35 13.05 13.43
CA LYS A 57 2.42 12.14 12.76
C LYS A 57 1.01 12.44 13.23
N CYS A 58 0.11 12.61 12.26
CA CYS A 58 -1.33 12.66 12.49
C CYS A 58 -1.95 11.39 11.90
N ILE A 59 -2.62 10.61 12.74
CA ILE A 59 -3.23 9.33 12.37
C ILE A 59 -4.74 9.53 12.43
N LEU A 60 -5.39 9.34 11.27
CA LEU A 60 -6.82 9.51 11.09
C LEU A 60 -7.45 8.17 10.77
N THR A 61 -8.65 7.93 11.29
CA THR A 61 -9.48 6.82 10.82
C THR A 61 -10.06 7.17 9.46
N GLU A 62 -9.63 6.48 8.40
CA GLU A 62 -10.28 6.60 7.10
C GLU A 62 -11.64 5.86 7.14
N LYS A 63 -12.70 6.52 6.68
CA LYS A 63 -14.00 5.87 6.50
C LYS A 63 -13.88 4.87 5.36
N ASP A 64 -14.45 3.68 5.56
CA ASP A 64 -14.52 2.66 4.52
C ASP A 64 -15.13 3.25 3.23
N LYS A 65 -14.49 2.98 2.10
CA LYS A 65 -15.07 3.37 0.80
C LYS A 65 -16.39 2.64 0.62
N LYS A 66 -17.46 3.42 0.51
CA LYS A 66 -18.85 2.94 0.41
C LYS A 66 -19.11 2.10 -0.86
N TYR A 67 -18.26 2.24 -1.87
CA TYR A 67 -18.35 1.53 -3.12
C TYR A 67 -17.04 0.80 -3.43
N ARG A 68 -17.13 -0.52 -3.58
CA ARG A 68 -16.05 -1.40 -4.03
C ARG A 68 -16.52 -2.08 -5.30
N ASN A 69 -15.72 -2.02 -6.37
CA ASN A 69 -16.07 -2.68 -7.62
C ASN A 69 -15.68 -4.16 -7.55
N PHE A 70 -16.66 -5.04 -7.41
CA PHE A 70 -16.48 -6.49 -7.48
C PHE A 70 -16.91 -7.08 -8.84
N SER A 71 -17.43 -6.25 -9.76
CA SER A 71 -17.98 -6.74 -11.01
C SER A 71 -16.88 -7.21 -11.95
N LYS A 72 -16.99 -8.45 -12.41
CA LYS A 72 -16.12 -9.03 -13.44
C LYS A 72 -16.77 -8.99 -14.83
N SER A 73 -17.95 -8.36 -14.96
CA SER A 73 -18.72 -8.31 -16.21
C SER A 73 -17.93 -7.70 -17.37
N ASP A 74 -17.09 -6.70 -17.08
CA ASP A 74 -16.26 -6.02 -18.09
C ASP A 74 -14.87 -6.67 -18.25
N GLY A 75 -14.62 -7.74 -17.48
CA GLY A 75 -13.37 -8.48 -17.42
C GLY A 75 -12.55 -8.17 -16.18
N VAL A 76 -11.28 -8.57 -16.22
CA VAL A 76 -10.37 -8.55 -15.05
C VAL A 76 -8.96 -8.15 -15.46
N ILE A 77 -8.19 -7.60 -14.52
CA ILE A 77 -6.72 -7.47 -14.65
C ILE A 77 -6.08 -8.64 -13.92
N GLY A 78 -5.50 -9.58 -14.66
CA GLY A 78 -4.70 -10.68 -14.13
C GLY A 78 -3.27 -10.21 -13.84
N ILE A 79 -2.73 -10.62 -12.69
CA ILE A 79 -1.37 -10.31 -12.27
C ILE A 79 -0.66 -11.60 -11.85
N ASP A 80 0.50 -11.82 -12.46
CA ASP A 80 1.50 -12.80 -12.05
C ASP A 80 2.71 -12.07 -11.44
N CYS A 81 3.10 -12.48 -10.23
CA CYS A 81 4.12 -11.80 -9.42
C CYS A 81 5.47 -12.49 -9.59
N ASN A 82 6.40 -11.84 -10.28
CA ASN A 82 7.76 -12.36 -10.49
C ASN A 82 8.79 -11.58 -9.66
N VAL A 83 9.99 -12.16 -9.52
CA VAL A 83 11.08 -11.57 -8.70
C VAL A 83 11.45 -10.16 -9.14
N ASP A 84 11.36 -9.85 -10.43
CA ASP A 84 11.82 -8.61 -11.05
C ASP A 84 10.73 -7.87 -11.84
N HIS A 85 9.51 -8.38 -11.90
CA HIS A 85 8.42 -7.70 -12.60
C HIS A 85 7.03 -8.17 -12.17
N PHE A 86 6.01 -7.37 -12.49
CA PHE A 86 4.62 -7.83 -12.57
C PHE A 86 4.30 -8.18 -14.02
N ALA A 87 3.83 -9.40 -14.28
CA ALA A 87 3.26 -9.77 -15.56
C ALA A 87 1.76 -9.52 -15.52
N ILE A 88 1.28 -8.61 -16.37
CA ILE A 88 -0.08 -8.08 -16.30
C ILE A 88 -0.84 -8.49 -17.56
N SER A 89 -2.06 -8.98 -17.38
CA SER A 89 -2.98 -9.36 -18.44
C SER A 89 -4.32 -8.65 -18.28
N ASN A 90 -4.74 -7.91 -19.30
CA ASN A 90 -6.05 -7.29 -19.37
C ASN A 90 -7.01 -8.21 -20.12
N ILE A 91 -8.00 -8.75 -19.43
CA ILE A 91 -8.97 -9.69 -19.96
C ILE A 91 -10.34 -8.99 -20.05
N ASN A 92 -11.11 -9.22 -21.11
CA ASN A 92 -12.47 -8.66 -21.25
C ASN A 92 -13.54 -9.57 -20.60
N GLY A 93 -14.78 -9.10 -20.57
CA GLY A 93 -15.91 -9.86 -20.00
C GLY A 93 -16.19 -11.22 -20.65
N LYS A 94 -15.65 -11.47 -21.85
CA LYS A 94 -15.77 -12.74 -22.56
C LYS A 94 -14.60 -13.70 -22.27
N GLY A 95 -13.66 -13.31 -21.41
CA GLY A 95 -12.47 -14.10 -21.11
C GLY A 95 -11.35 -14.00 -22.16
N GLN A 96 -11.43 -13.05 -23.09
CA GLN A 96 -10.42 -12.86 -24.12
C GLN A 96 -9.33 -11.89 -23.66
N LEU A 97 -8.08 -12.19 -24.00
CA LEU A 97 -6.95 -11.29 -23.77
C LEU A 97 -7.08 -10.04 -24.67
N VAL A 98 -7.15 -8.87 -24.04
CA VAL A 98 -7.16 -7.57 -24.73
C VAL A 98 -5.74 -7.05 -24.89
N SER A 99 -4.93 -7.14 -23.83
CA SER A 99 -3.53 -6.73 -23.84
C SER A 99 -2.76 -7.39 -22.71
N SER A 100 -1.43 -7.45 -22.84
CA SER A 100 -0.53 -7.91 -21.79
C SER A 100 0.77 -7.12 -21.82
N TRP A 101 1.36 -6.88 -20.66
CA TRP A 101 2.67 -6.23 -20.55
C TRP A 101 3.37 -6.63 -19.25
N ALA A 102 4.68 -6.41 -19.20
CA ALA A 102 5.49 -6.58 -18.00
C ALA A 102 5.83 -5.21 -17.41
N GLN A 103 5.66 -5.06 -16.10
CA GLN A 103 6.07 -3.89 -15.35
C GLN A 103 7.31 -4.25 -14.53
N THR A 104 8.48 -3.94 -15.09
CA THR A 104 9.78 -4.38 -14.57
C THR A 104 10.31 -3.45 -13.48
N PHE A 105 10.98 -4.03 -12.49
CA PHE A 105 11.67 -3.30 -11.43
C PHE A 105 13.02 -3.92 -11.09
N ASN A 106 14.00 -3.08 -10.75
CA ASN A 106 15.34 -3.53 -10.38
C ASN A 106 15.52 -3.60 -8.86
N ILE A 107 15.51 -4.82 -8.32
CA ILE A 107 15.71 -5.09 -6.89
C ILE A 107 17.10 -5.67 -6.56
N PHE A 108 17.95 -5.89 -7.56
CA PHE A 108 19.26 -6.51 -7.34
C PHE A 108 20.21 -5.56 -6.59
N GLY A 109 20.87 -6.06 -5.55
CA GLY A 109 21.78 -5.29 -4.71
C GLY A 109 21.10 -4.19 -3.86
N LYS A 110 19.76 -4.18 -3.77
CA LYS A 110 19.00 -3.20 -2.98
C LYS A 110 18.72 -3.71 -1.57
N THR A 111 18.62 -2.80 -0.61
CA THR A 111 18.23 -3.13 0.76
C THR A 111 16.74 -3.47 0.85
N SER A 112 16.33 -4.19 1.91
CA SER A 112 14.93 -4.57 2.12
C SER A 112 13.97 -3.36 2.06
N GLY A 113 14.36 -2.21 2.63
CA GLY A 113 13.56 -0.98 2.60
C GLY A 113 13.50 -0.33 1.22
N GLN A 114 14.60 -0.34 0.46
CA GLN A 114 14.60 0.12 -0.93
C GLN A 114 13.72 -0.75 -1.82
N ILE A 115 13.81 -2.08 -1.67
CA ILE A 115 12.96 -3.04 -2.39
C ILE A 115 11.48 -2.76 -2.11
N THR A 116 11.12 -2.54 -0.84
CA THR A 116 9.73 -2.20 -0.48
C THR A 116 9.25 -0.95 -1.22
N LYS A 117 10.02 0.14 -1.19
CA LYS A 117 9.64 1.40 -1.87
C LYS A 117 9.50 1.24 -3.39
N ILE A 118 10.39 0.47 -4.02
CA ILE A 118 10.32 0.18 -5.45
C ILE A 118 9.02 -0.59 -5.76
N ILE A 119 8.76 -1.68 -5.03
CA ILE A 119 7.54 -2.49 -5.21
C ILE A 119 6.28 -1.66 -4.97
N GLU A 120 6.25 -0.81 -3.95
CA GLU A 120 5.12 0.08 -3.66
C GLU A 120 4.84 1.06 -4.80
N ALA A 121 5.87 1.67 -5.38
CA ALA A 121 5.73 2.57 -6.51
C ALA A 121 5.14 1.86 -7.73
N GLU A 122 5.61 0.65 -8.02
CA GLU A 122 5.09 -0.15 -9.13
C GLU A 122 3.65 -0.62 -8.88
N ALA A 123 3.35 -1.09 -7.67
CA ALA A 123 1.99 -1.47 -7.28
C ALA A 123 1.00 -0.30 -7.41
N ILE A 124 1.43 0.93 -7.09
CA ILE A 124 0.61 2.14 -7.31
C ILE A 124 0.25 2.31 -8.77
N GLN A 125 1.21 2.23 -9.68
CA GLN A 125 0.95 2.38 -11.12
C GLN A 125 0.01 1.29 -11.64
N LEU A 126 0.24 0.04 -11.23
CA LEU A 126 -0.58 -1.10 -11.61
C LEU A 126 -2.04 -0.92 -11.18
N VAL A 127 -2.30 -0.53 -9.93
CA VAL A 127 -3.67 -0.34 -9.44
C VAL A 127 -4.33 0.87 -10.11
N ASN A 128 -3.57 1.93 -10.40
CA ASN A 128 -4.10 3.08 -11.15
C ASN A 128 -4.52 2.66 -12.57
N VAL A 129 -3.85 1.71 -13.21
CA VAL A 129 -4.28 1.15 -14.50
C VAL A 129 -5.60 0.39 -14.36
N ALA A 130 -5.71 -0.47 -13.34
CA ALA A 130 -6.95 -1.18 -13.05
C ALA A 130 -8.12 -0.21 -12.79
N GLU A 131 -7.86 0.90 -12.09
CA GLU A 131 -8.83 1.97 -11.82
C GLU A 131 -9.35 2.61 -13.10
N LYS A 132 -8.42 3.02 -13.98
CA LYS A 132 -8.75 3.63 -15.27
C LYS A 132 -9.56 2.70 -16.15
N LEU A 133 -9.24 1.41 -16.13
CA LEU A 133 -9.95 0.38 -16.89
C LEU A 133 -11.26 -0.07 -16.21
N LYS A 134 -11.50 0.37 -14.97
CA LYS A 134 -12.65 -0.02 -14.12
C LYS A 134 -12.79 -1.54 -13.96
N LYS A 135 -11.66 -2.24 -13.89
CA LYS A 135 -11.62 -3.70 -13.78
C LYS A 135 -11.08 -4.15 -12.42
N PRO A 136 -11.68 -5.17 -11.80
CA PRO A 136 -11.14 -5.81 -10.61
C PRO A 136 -9.80 -6.49 -10.92
N ILE A 137 -9.03 -6.76 -9.86
CA ILE A 137 -7.71 -7.37 -9.95
C ILE A 137 -7.79 -8.84 -9.54
N ALA A 138 -7.29 -9.72 -10.39
CA ALA A 138 -7.08 -11.13 -10.09
C ALA A 138 -5.59 -11.38 -9.92
N MET A 139 -5.19 -11.89 -8.76
CA MET A 139 -3.81 -12.22 -8.45
C MET A 139 -3.76 -13.64 -7.89
N GLU A 140 -2.70 -14.37 -8.21
CA GLU A 140 -2.44 -15.67 -7.63
C GLU A 140 -2.35 -15.61 -6.10
N LYS A 141 -2.64 -16.74 -5.44
CA LYS A 141 -2.44 -16.94 -4.00
C LYS A 141 -1.38 -18.02 -3.81
N LEU A 142 -0.12 -17.61 -3.72
CA LEU A 142 1.01 -18.50 -3.46
C LEU A 142 1.24 -18.63 -1.96
N ASP A 143 1.51 -19.86 -1.52
CA ASP A 143 2.08 -20.12 -0.21
C ASP A 143 3.61 -20.23 -0.33
N THR A 144 4.32 -19.17 0.08
CA THR A 144 5.78 -19.10 0.00
C THR A 144 6.48 -19.61 1.27
N THR A 145 5.76 -20.21 2.22
CA THR A 145 6.33 -20.64 3.51
C THR A 145 7.26 -21.85 3.37
N THR A 146 6.99 -22.76 2.44
CA THR A 146 7.74 -24.02 2.27
C THR A 146 8.89 -23.92 1.25
N SER A 147 8.87 -22.95 0.35
CA SER A 147 9.82 -22.87 -0.78
C SER A 147 11.24 -22.43 -0.41
N LYS A 148 11.41 -21.74 0.73
CA LYS A 148 12.74 -21.24 1.16
C LYS A 148 13.62 -22.30 1.83
N ALA A 149 13.05 -23.40 2.30
CA ALA A 149 13.75 -24.41 3.09
C ALA A 149 14.12 -25.69 2.32
N SER A 150 13.69 -25.85 1.06
CA SER A 150 13.75 -27.17 0.39
C SER A 150 15.09 -27.50 -0.29
N HIS A 151 15.99 -26.53 -0.53
CA HIS A 151 17.23 -26.76 -1.29
C HIS A 151 18.50 -26.16 -0.65
N PRO A 152 18.99 -26.71 0.48
CA PRO A 152 20.25 -26.27 1.09
C PRO A 152 21.47 -26.39 0.15
N TYR A 153 21.46 -27.39 -0.74
CA TYR A 153 22.54 -27.68 -1.70
C TYR A 153 22.17 -27.32 -3.16
N GLY A 154 21.15 -26.47 -3.36
CA GLY A 154 20.68 -26.05 -4.68
C GLY A 154 21.59 -25.06 -5.42
N ASN A 155 21.24 -24.74 -6.66
CA ASN A 155 21.96 -23.75 -7.48
C ASN A 155 21.95 -22.37 -6.79
N LYS A 156 23.14 -21.78 -6.55
CA LYS A 156 23.32 -20.46 -5.91
C LYS A 156 22.45 -19.37 -6.53
N LYS A 157 22.31 -19.33 -7.87
CA LYS A 157 21.51 -18.32 -8.58
C LYS A 157 20.01 -18.52 -8.36
N ALA A 158 19.55 -19.77 -8.31
CA ALA A 158 18.15 -20.08 -8.01
C ALA A 158 17.81 -19.76 -6.55
N ASN A 159 18.69 -20.13 -5.62
CA ASN A 159 18.52 -19.83 -4.18
C ASN A 159 18.50 -18.32 -3.91
N LEU A 160 19.33 -17.55 -4.62
CA LEU A 160 19.30 -16.10 -4.54
C LEU A 160 17.95 -15.53 -5.02
N ARG A 161 17.43 -16.00 -6.15
CA ARG A 161 16.11 -15.58 -6.67
C ARG A 161 14.98 -15.91 -5.70
N LEU A 162 14.99 -17.10 -5.10
CA LEU A 162 14.01 -17.51 -4.08
C LEU A 162 14.09 -16.65 -2.82
N SER A 163 15.30 -16.31 -2.38
CA SER A 163 15.52 -15.41 -1.24
C SER A 163 15.04 -13.98 -1.53
N MET A 164 15.30 -13.49 -2.74
CA MET A 164 14.88 -12.17 -3.21
C MET A 164 13.39 -12.08 -3.52
N PHE A 165 12.69 -13.22 -3.65
CA PHE A 165 11.27 -13.23 -4.00
C PHE A 165 10.43 -12.62 -2.87
N ALA A 166 10.03 -11.37 -3.08
CA ALA A 166 9.32 -10.54 -2.13
C ALA A 166 7.80 -10.62 -2.29
N TYR A 167 7.27 -11.81 -2.55
CA TYR A 167 5.85 -12.05 -2.84
C TYR A 167 4.91 -11.41 -1.80
N ASN A 168 5.18 -11.60 -0.50
CA ASN A 168 4.36 -10.98 0.55
C ASN A 168 4.38 -9.45 0.50
N LYS A 169 5.50 -8.84 0.12
CA LYS A 169 5.59 -7.38 -0.04
C LYS A 169 4.79 -6.92 -1.26
N MET A 170 4.91 -7.63 -2.38
CA MET A 170 4.17 -7.35 -3.62
C MET A 170 2.66 -7.44 -3.38
N THR A 171 2.19 -8.56 -2.85
CA THR A 171 0.77 -8.78 -2.57
C THR A 171 0.22 -7.78 -1.55
N THR A 172 0.96 -7.45 -0.49
CA THR A 172 0.55 -6.45 0.50
C THR A 172 0.46 -5.06 -0.12
N ALA A 173 1.44 -4.66 -0.94
CA ALA A 173 1.45 -3.35 -1.60
C ALA A 173 0.27 -3.20 -2.58
N ILE A 174 -0.01 -4.24 -3.39
CA ILE A 174 -1.16 -4.24 -4.32
C ILE A 174 -2.46 -4.17 -3.54
N LYS A 175 -2.67 -5.01 -2.52
CA LYS A 175 -3.90 -5.04 -1.71
C LYS A 175 -4.16 -3.71 -1.00
N ALA A 176 -3.16 -3.19 -0.29
CA ALA A 176 -3.29 -1.93 0.44
C ALA A 176 -3.64 -0.76 -0.50
N ARG A 177 -3.07 -0.76 -1.72
CA ARG A 177 -3.40 0.25 -2.73
C ARG A 177 -4.79 0.05 -3.33
N ALA A 178 -5.17 -1.18 -3.64
CA ALA A 178 -6.47 -1.54 -4.20
C ALA A 178 -7.61 -1.19 -3.23
N GLU A 179 -7.46 -1.52 -1.95
CA GLU A 179 -8.38 -1.14 -0.87
C GLU A 179 -8.52 0.38 -0.75
N LYS A 180 -7.40 1.12 -0.78
CA LYS A 180 -7.40 2.58 -0.74
C LYS A 180 -8.14 3.20 -1.92
N ILE A 181 -8.13 2.55 -3.08
CA ILE A 181 -8.83 3.03 -4.30
C ILE A 181 -10.28 2.51 -4.38
N GLY A 182 -10.61 1.38 -3.77
CA GLY A 182 -11.93 0.75 -3.86
C GLY A 182 -12.04 -0.23 -5.03
N ILE A 183 -10.92 -0.78 -5.49
CA ILE A 183 -10.84 -1.86 -6.49
C ILE A 183 -10.53 -3.13 -5.72
N VAL A 184 -11.21 -4.22 -6.04
CA VAL A 184 -11.03 -5.52 -5.36
C VAL A 184 -10.69 -6.60 -6.37
#